data_AF-A0A5B7C7G8-F1
#
_entry.id   AF-A0A5B7C7G8-F1
#
_cell.length_a   1.000
_cell.length_b   1.000
_cell.length_c   1.000
_cell.angle_alpha   90.00
_cell.angle_beta   90.00
_cell.angle_gamma   90.00
#
_symmetry.space_group_name_H-M   'P 1'
#
loop_
_entity.id
_entity.type
_entity.pdbx_description
1 polymer ?
#
loop_
_entity_poly.entity_id
_entity_poly.type
_entity_poly.pdbx_seq_one_letter_code
_entity_poly.pdbx_strand_id
1 'polypeptide(L)'
;LRENRNKKEMPSSLQHHRINDINPTTISTATTTTLSCYKQSQTTWQVVPLSISVPDNVLHHHTHAVGPHQCCSAVVQTIVAPVDAVWSVVRRFDNPQAYKHFLKSCHVIVGDGEVGTLRE
;
A
#
# COMPACT_ATOMS: atom_id res chain seq x y z
N LEU A 1 -10.57 33.49 33.33
CA LEU A 1 -9.64 33.07 32.27
C LEU A 1 -10.30 31.95 31.46
N ARG A 2 -10.64 32.23 30.19
CA ARG A 2 -11.14 31.24 29.22
C ARG A 2 -9.94 30.70 28.45
N GLU A 3 -9.65 29.41 28.56
CA GLU A 3 -8.76 28.73 27.63
C GLU A 3 -9.60 27.85 26.70
N ASN A 4 -10.01 28.45 25.59
CA ASN A 4 -10.67 27.76 24.49
C ASN A 4 -9.62 26.98 23.70
N ARG A 5 -9.45 25.70 24.00
CA ARG A 5 -8.72 24.78 23.14
C ARG A 5 -9.52 24.57 21.86
N ASN A 6 -9.27 25.41 20.87
CA ASN A 6 -9.70 25.20 19.48
C ASN A 6 -9.05 23.90 18.98
N LYS A 7 -9.78 22.79 19.12
CA LYS A 7 -9.46 21.53 18.46
C LYS A 7 -9.76 21.75 16.98
N LYS A 8 -8.76 22.20 16.23
CA LYS A 8 -8.84 22.32 14.78
C LYS A 8 -8.92 20.90 14.23
N GLU A 9 -10.14 20.39 14.03
CA GLU A 9 -10.32 19.20 13.20
C GLU A 9 -9.82 19.52 11.81
N MET A 10 -8.79 18.78 11.38
CA MET A 10 -8.25 18.88 10.03
C MET A 10 -8.98 17.82 9.19
N PRO A 11 -9.72 18.20 8.13
CA PRO A 11 -10.29 17.21 7.23
C PRO A 11 -9.16 16.46 6.53
N SER A 12 -9.05 15.16 6.79
CA SER A 12 -8.10 14.28 6.10
C SER A 12 -8.75 13.78 4.81
N SER A 13 -8.28 14.25 3.65
CA SER A 13 -8.64 13.66 2.36
C SER A 13 -7.82 12.39 2.15
N LEU A 14 -8.45 11.24 2.38
CA LEU A 14 -7.91 9.93 1.99
C LEU A 14 -8.42 9.57 0.59
N GLN A 15 -7.50 9.31 -0.33
CA GLN A 15 -7.81 8.85 -1.67
C GLN A 15 -7.36 7.40 -1.82
N HIS A 16 -8.27 6.53 -2.28
CA HIS A 16 -8.01 5.11 -2.52
C HIS A 16 -8.02 4.83 -4.02
N HIS A 17 -6.94 4.22 -4.52
CA HIS A 17 -6.81 3.83 -5.92
C HIS A 17 -6.73 2.32 -6.01
N ARG A 18 -7.76 1.69 -6.60
CA ARG A 18 -7.80 0.26 -6.89
C ARG A 18 -7.28 0.02 -8.31
N ILE A 19 -6.37 -0.92 -8.47
CA ILE A 19 -5.99 -1.42 -9.80
C ILE A 19 -7.05 -2.44 -10.21
N ASN A 20 -7.72 -2.20 -11.34
CA ASN A 20 -8.68 -3.16 -11.89
C ASN A 20 -7.94 -4.20 -12.74
N ASP A 21 -8.23 -5.47 -12.50
CA ASP A 21 -7.86 -6.56 -13.40
C ASP A 21 -8.56 -6.35 -14.76
N ILE A 22 -7.80 -6.05 -15.80
CA ILE A 22 -8.30 -6.20 -17.17
C ILE A 22 -8.20 -7.69 -17.49
N ASN A 23 -9.25 -8.44 -17.16
CA ASN A 23 -9.41 -9.81 -17.62
C ASN A 23 -10.02 -9.77 -19.03
N PRO A 24 -9.39 -10.32 -20.10
CA PRO A 24 -10.09 -10.51 -21.35
C PRO A 24 -11.07 -11.66 -21.17
N THR A 25 -12.35 -11.32 -21.08
CA THR A 25 -13.47 -12.26 -21.24
C THR A 25 -13.34 -12.92 -22.62
N THR A 26 -12.89 -14.17 -22.68
CA THR A 26 -13.17 -15.03 -23.84
C THR A 26 -14.03 -16.18 -23.35
N ILE A 27 -15.31 -16.11 -23.72
CA ILE A 27 -16.27 -17.19 -23.59
C ILE A 27 -15.76 -18.34 -24.47
N SER A 28 -15.31 -19.45 -23.88
CA SER A 28 -15.04 -20.69 -24.60
C SER A 28 -15.98 -21.78 -24.10
N THR A 29 -16.92 -22.12 -24.97
CA THR A 29 -17.81 -23.28 -24.92
C THR A 29 -17.01 -24.56 -24.62
N ALA A 30 -17.41 -25.31 -23.58
CA ALA A 30 -16.73 -26.54 -23.20
C ALA A 30 -17.19 -27.72 -24.10
N THR A 31 -16.28 -28.24 -24.91
CA THR A 31 -16.29 -29.64 -25.35
C THR A 31 -15.16 -30.39 -24.65
N THR A 32 -15.53 -31.45 -23.96
CA THR A 32 -14.68 -32.33 -23.16
C THR A 32 -13.57 -32.96 -24.00
N THR A 33 -12.32 -32.57 -23.80
CA THR A 33 -11.17 -33.45 -24.08
C THR A 33 -9.98 -33.07 -23.19
N THR A 34 -9.45 -34.06 -22.50
CA THR A 34 -8.34 -34.00 -21.55
C THR A 34 -7.06 -33.48 -22.19
N LEU A 35 -6.60 -32.28 -21.81
CA LEU A 35 -5.24 -31.82 -22.04
C LEU A 35 -4.71 -31.11 -20.79
N SER A 36 -3.55 -31.54 -20.31
CA SER A 36 -2.78 -30.84 -19.28
C SER A 36 -2.40 -29.45 -19.81
N CYS A 37 -3.13 -28.43 -19.36
CA CYS A 37 -2.81 -27.05 -19.66
C CYS A 37 -1.91 -26.49 -18.54
N TYR A 38 -0.64 -26.28 -18.86
CA TYR A 38 0.24 -25.47 -18.04
C TYR A 38 -0.30 -24.03 -18.14
N LYS A 39 -1.05 -23.58 -17.14
CA LYS A 39 -1.50 -22.19 -17.05
C LYS A 39 -0.27 -21.31 -16.88
N GLN A 40 0.23 -20.78 -18.01
CA GLN A 40 1.26 -19.76 -18.01
C GLN A 40 0.71 -18.55 -17.26
N SER A 41 1.12 -18.41 -16.00
CA SER A 41 0.75 -17.30 -15.14
C SER A 41 1.50 -16.06 -15.63
N GLN A 42 0.87 -15.27 -16.49
CA GLN A 42 1.45 -14.03 -16.96
C GLN A 42 1.51 -13.04 -15.79
N THR A 43 2.73 -12.67 -15.42
CA THR A 43 3.00 -11.59 -14.47
C THR A 43 2.99 -10.29 -15.26
N THR A 44 2.04 -9.40 -14.98
CA THR A 44 1.96 -8.10 -15.64
C THR A 44 2.45 -7.04 -14.66
N TRP A 45 3.44 -6.23 -15.07
CA TRP A 45 3.83 -5.03 -14.34
C TRP A 45 2.70 -4.02 -14.47
N GLN A 46 1.99 -3.75 -13.37
CA GLN A 46 0.88 -2.81 -13.37
C GLN A 46 1.30 -1.54 -12.65
N VAL A 47 1.28 -0.42 -13.38
CA VAL A 47 1.44 0.92 -12.82
C VAL A 47 0.11 1.29 -12.19
N VAL A 48 0.11 1.68 -10.90
CA VAL A 48 -1.07 2.27 -10.30
C VAL A 48 -1.34 3.60 -11.02
N PRO A 49 -2.48 3.79 -11.70
CA PRO A 49 -2.82 5.09 -12.23
C PRO A 49 -3.26 5.97 -11.05
N LEU A 50 -2.31 6.70 -10.47
CA LEU A 50 -2.63 7.75 -9.52
C LEU A 50 -3.29 8.90 -10.30
N SER A 51 -4.49 9.32 -9.89
CA SER A 51 -5.18 10.49 -10.45
C SER A 51 -4.55 11.83 -10.05
N ILE A 52 -3.32 11.81 -9.53
CA ILE A 52 -2.59 12.94 -8.97
C ILE A 52 -1.15 12.92 -9.48
N SER A 53 -0.59 14.10 -9.71
CA SER A 53 0.82 14.25 -10.10
C SER A 53 1.70 13.96 -8.89
N VAL A 54 2.46 12.86 -8.96
CA VAL A 54 3.41 12.44 -7.93
C VAL A 54 4.78 12.25 -8.59
N PRO A 55 5.90 12.62 -7.94
CA PRO A 55 7.24 12.44 -8.50
C PRO A 55 7.53 11.00 -8.93
N ASP A 56 8.35 10.83 -9.98
CA ASP A 56 8.69 9.53 -10.58
C ASP A 56 9.27 8.53 -9.57
N ASN A 57 10.07 9.01 -8.60
CA ASN A 57 10.63 8.12 -7.57
C ASN A 57 9.53 7.43 -6.75
N VAL A 58 8.41 8.12 -6.50
CA VAL A 58 7.28 7.55 -5.77
C VAL A 58 6.57 6.52 -6.64
N LEU A 59 6.41 6.78 -7.94
CA LEU A 59 5.83 5.80 -8.88
C LEU A 59 6.65 4.51 -8.91
N HIS A 60 7.98 4.60 -8.90
CA HIS A 60 8.85 3.43 -8.84
C HIS A 60 8.65 2.60 -7.57
N HIS A 61 8.44 3.22 -6.41
CA HIS A 61 8.21 2.52 -5.15
C HIS A 61 6.80 1.91 -5.00
N HIS A 62 5.84 2.33 -5.83
CA HIS A 62 4.46 1.83 -5.82
C HIS A 62 4.06 1.04 -7.08
N THR A 63 5.02 0.75 -7.97
CA THR A 63 4.81 -0.14 -9.12
C THR A 63 5.18 -1.56 -8.73
N HIS A 64 4.23 -2.49 -8.86
CA HIS A 64 4.42 -3.90 -8.50
C HIS A 64 4.04 -4.82 -9.66
N ALA A 65 4.79 -5.92 -9.82
CA ALA A 65 4.35 -7.05 -10.64
C ALA A 65 3.25 -7.78 -9.88
N VAL A 66 2.06 -7.89 -10.48
CA VAL A 66 0.92 -8.58 -9.87
C VAL A 66 0.67 -9.86 -10.65
N GLY A 67 0.80 -10.99 -9.97
CA GLY A 67 0.50 -12.32 -10.51
C GLY A 67 -0.96 -12.74 -10.26
N PRO A 68 -1.38 -13.91 -10.78
CA PRO A 68 -2.70 -14.45 -10.49
C PRO A 68 -2.93 -14.60 -8.98
N HIS A 69 -4.13 -14.22 -8.51
CA HIS A 69 -4.53 -14.21 -7.10
C HIS A 69 -3.78 -13.21 -6.20
N GLN A 70 -3.09 -12.24 -6.79
CA GLN A 70 -2.54 -11.09 -6.07
C GLN A 70 -3.37 -9.84 -6.37
N CYS A 71 -3.42 -8.91 -5.42
CA CYS A 71 -4.07 -7.62 -5.61
C CYS A 71 -3.11 -6.50 -5.19
N CYS A 72 -3.20 -5.35 -5.85
CA CYS A 72 -2.45 -4.16 -5.48
C CYS A 72 -3.39 -2.94 -5.44
N SER A 73 -3.16 -2.07 -4.47
CA SER A 73 -3.85 -0.79 -4.33
C SER A 73 -2.88 0.25 -3.79
N ALA A 74 -3.16 1.53 -4.05
CA ALA A 74 -2.43 2.63 -3.46
C ALA A 74 -3.37 3.55 -2.69
N VAL A 75 -2.81 4.22 -1.68
CA VAL A 75 -3.50 5.21 -0.86
C VAL A 75 -2.67 6.47 -0.83
N VAL A 76 -3.34 7.61 -1.00
CA VAL A 76 -2.70 8.91 -0.85
C VAL A 76 -3.42 9.70 0.23
N GLN A 77 -2.64 10.19 1.18
CA GLN A 77 -3.11 11.02 2.28
C GLN A 77 -2.35 12.33 2.29
N THR A 78 -3.07 13.44 2.17
CA THR A 78 -2.46 14.77 2.32
C THR A 78 -2.33 15.12 3.79
N ILE A 79 -1.11 15.46 4.24
CA ILE A 79 -0.82 15.85 5.61
C ILE A 79 -0.27 17.27 5.62
N VAL A 80 -0.87 18.15 6.42
CA VAL A 80 -0.42 19.53 6.60
C VAL A 80 0.63 19.60 7.71
N ALA A 81 1.83 19.11 7.43
CA ALA A 81 2.98 19.12 8.34
C ALA A 81 4.32 19.10 7.57
N PRO A 82 5.43 19.54 8.18
CA PRO A 82 6.76 19.38 7.58
C PRO A 82 7.11 17.91 7.30
N VAL A 83 7.83 17.64 6.22
CA VAL A 83 8.23 16.29 5.80
C VAL A 83 9.03 15.58 6.89
N ASP A 84 9.98 16.26 7.54
CA ASP A 84 10.80 15.68 8.61
C ASP A 84 9.96 15.23 9.80
N ALA A 85 8.90 15.99 10.13
CA ALA A 85 7.98 15.63 11.20
C ALA A 85 7.19 14.36 10.84
N VAL A 86 6.66 14.27 9.62
CA VAL A 86 5.97 13.07 9.13
C VAL A 86 6.92 11.88 9.08
N TRP A 87 8.12 12.07 8.53
CA TRP A 87 9.10 11.01 8.38
C TRP A 87 9.61 10.50 9.73
N SER A 88 9.79 11.38 10.73
CA SER A 88 10.18 10.99 12.09
C SER A 88 9.21 9.99 12.74
N VAL A 89 7.93 10.00 12.33
CA VAL A 89 6.92 9.06 12.80
C VAL A 89 6.90 7.79 11.95
N VAL A 90 6.85 7.95 10.62
CA VAL A 90 6.69 6.82 9.67
C VAL A 90 7.90 5.87 9.69
N ARG A 91 9.11 6.40 9.87
CA ARG A 91 10.35 5.61 9.89
C ARG A 91 10.56 4.76 11.14
N ARG A 92 9.72 4.90 12.17
CA ARG A 92 9.81 4.12 13.42
C ARG A 92 9.32 2.70 13.19
N PHE A 93 10.25 1.84 12.78
CA PHE A 93 9.99 0.43 12.55
C PHE A 93 9.54 -0.30 13.82
N ASP A 94 10.10 0.12 14.96
CA ASP A 94 9.90 -0.37 16.33
C ASP A 94 8.55 0.03 16.95
N ASN A 95 7.97 1.15 16.53
CA ASN A 95 6.73 1.69 17.13
C ASN A 95 5.65 2.02 16.09
N PRO A 96 5.14 1.03 15.34
CA PRO A 96 4.05 1.22 14.39
C PRO A 96 2.73 1.66 15.06
N GLN A 97 2.55 1.43 16.36
CA GLN A 97 1.35 1.83 17.11
C GLN A 97 1.13 3.35 17.13
N ALA A 98 2.18 4.15 16.88
CA ALA A 98 2.08 5.60 16.81
C ALA A 98 1.19 6.11 15.66
N TYR A 99 1.02 5.30 14.60
CA TYR A 99 0.28 5.73 13.40
C TYR A 99 -0.63 4.66 12.79
N LYS A 100 -0.53 3.40 13.21
CA LYS A 100 -1.44 2.33 12.77
C LYS A 100 -2.40 1.93 13.88
N HIS A 101 -3.65 1.73 13.51
CA HIS A 101 -4.69 1.22 14.41
C HIS A 101 -4.68 -0.30 14.50
N PHE A 102 -5.32 -0.84 15.53
CA PHE A 102 -5.51 -2.29 15.79
C PHE A 102 -4.24 -3.10 16.09
N LEU A 103 -3.18 -2.45 16.58
CA LEU A 103 -1.97 -3.11 17.09
C LEU A 103 -2.00 -3.12 18.63
N LYS A 104 -1.83 -4.30 19.25
CA LYS A 104 -1.75 -4.43 20.72
C LYS A 104 -0.34 -4.15 21.25
N SER A 105 0.66 -4.70 20.59
CA SER A 105 2.08 -4.57 20.93
C SER A 105 2.92 -4.65 19.66
N CYS A 106 4.18 -4.23 19.74
CA CYS A 106 5.18 -4.43 18.71
C CYS A 106 6.54 -4.58 19.38
N HIS A 107 7.30 -5.62 19.04
CA HIS A 107 8.64 -5.85 19.54
C HIS A 107 9.60 -6.17 18.39
N VAL A 108 10.82 -5.64 18.46
CA VAL A 108 11.91 -6.05 17.58
C VAL A 108 12.47 -7.36 18.12
N ILE A 109 12.43 -8.41 17.31
CA ILE A 109 12.84 -9.77 17.71
C ILE A 109 14.20 -10.16 17.17
N VAL A 110 14.62 -9.55 16.05
CA VAL A 110 15.90 -9.81 15.38
C VAL A 110 16.36 -8.52 14.74
N GLY A 111 17.63 -8.14 14.96
CA GLY A 111 18.25 -6.95 14.38
C GLY A 111 18.28 -5.75 15.32
N ASP A 112 18.88 -4.66 14.84
CA ASP A 112 19.16 -3.41 15.57
C ASP A 112 18.37 -2.22 15.03
N GLY A 113 17.41 -2.46 14.12
CA GLY A 113 16.63 -1.42 13.45
C GLY A 113 17.10 -1.13 12.02
N GLU A 114 18.18 -1.76 11.56
CA GLU A 114 18.64 -1.67 10.18
C GLU A 114 17.88 -2.61 9.23
N VAL A 115 18.16 -2.50 7.93
CA VAL A 115 17.53 -3.34 6.89
C VAL A 115 17.76 -4.83 7.20
N GLY A 116 16.67 -5.59 7.25
CA GLY A 116 16.68 -7.01 7.63
C GLY A 116 16.18 -7.29 9.05
N THR A 117 15.97 -6.25 9.85
CA THR A 117 15.34 -6.36 11.18
C THR A 117 13.91 -6.89 11.09
N LEU A 118 13.52 -7.76 12.03
CA LEU A 118 12.19 -8.37 12.13
C LEU A 118 11.43 -7.83 13.35
N ARG A 119 10.10 -7.70 13.20
CA ARG A 119 9.18 -7.30 14.27
C ARG A 119 7.98 -8.22 14.38
N GLU A 120 7.47 -8.37 15.59
CA GLU A 120 6.22 -9.10 15.92
C GLU A 120 5.25 -8.23 16.71
#